data_AF-A0A849EKZ5-F1
#
_entry.id   AF-A0A849EKZ5-F1
#
_cell.length_a   1.000
_cell.length_b   1.000
_cell.length_c   1.000
_cell.angle_alpha   90.00
_cell.angle_beta   90.00
_cell.angle_gamma   90.00
#
_symmetry.space_group_name_H-M   'P 1'
#
loop_
_entity.id
_entity.type
_entity.pdbx_description
1 polymer ?
#
loop_
_entity_poly.entity_id
_entity_poly.type
_entity_poly.pdbx_seq_one_letter_code
_entity_poly.pdbx_strand_id
1 'polypeptide(L)'
;MPSKDSTIFSSYQRDPSLFDEIYDKKGEVKEIYKTLFQLYGGHSIPDYMTLNEKARSSFFNQGITFQVYHDKQMQEKIFPFDLFPRIIDGKEWETIEKGSIQRSRALNLFLWDIYHEKKILKQGVVPLELISSSENYLHQMMGVDPPGGIYNHISGTDVIKHNDGQYYVLEDNIRCPSGVSYVICNRTALKRALFGVFNHYETHTVTNYAENLLDLLETVKPHGVDVPNTVVITPGMYNSAFYEHSYLAKTMGVELVEGRDLFVENDFVYMRTIKGPEKVDIIYRRIDDQFLDPLEFKADSSLGVPGLFSAYKKGNVTLANAPGTGVADDKAVYTYMPEIIKYYLDETPILNNVHT
;
A
#
# COMPACT_ATOMS: atom_id res chain seq x y z
N MET A 1 -40.78 -10.15 17.12
CA MET A 1 -40.24 -9.85 15.77
C MET A 1 -40.25 -8.35 15.61
N PRO A 2 -39.11 -7.72 15.27
CA PRO A 2 -39.08 -6.28 14.98
C PRO A 2 -40.05 -5.94 13.85
N SER A 3 -40.69 -4.77 13.88
CA SER A 3 -41.51 -4.29 12.77
C SER A 3 -40.63 -4.15 11.53
N LYS A 4 -41.17 -4.41 10.33
CA LYS A 4 -40.44 -4.26 9.05
C LYS A 4 -39.76 -2.89 8.88
N ASP A 5 -40.26 -1.86 9.55
CA ASP A 5 -39.71 -0.50 9.54
C ASP A 5 -38.47 -0.31 10.44
N SER A 6 -38.07 -1.31 11.22
CA SER A 6 -36.94 -1.25 12.17
C SER A 6 -35.74 -2.13 11.83
N THR A 7 -35.71 -2.69 10.61
CA THR A 7 -34.58 -3.48 10.10
C THR A 7 -33.50 -2.56 9.51
N ILE A 8 -32.22 -2.92 9.65
CA ILE A 8 -31.05 -2.10 9.29
C ILE A 8 -31.10 -1.53 7.85
N PHE A 9 -31.73 -2.23 6.91
CA PHE A 9 -31.79 -1.82 5.50
C PHE A 9 -33.06 -1.05 5.10
N SER A 10 -33.98 -0.77 6.04
CA SER A 10 -35.28 -0.14 5.70
C SER A 10 -35.15 1.30 5.19
N SER A 11 -34.05 1.99 5.54
CA SER A 11 -33.74 3.36 5.10
C SER A 11 -32.84 3.42 3.86
N TYR A 12 -32.41 2.28 3.31
CA TYR A 12 -31.53 2.27 2.15
C TYR A 12 -32.29 2.67 0.88
N GLN A 13 -32.03 3.88 0.39
CA GLN A 13 -32.58 4.39 -0.86
C GLN A 13 -31.60 4.13 -2.00
N ARG A 14 -31.94 3.18 -2.87
CA ARG A 14 -31.17 2.89 -4.07
C ARG A 14 -31.32 4.03 -5.09
N ASP A 15 -30.20 4.50 -5.62
CA ASP A 15 -30.17 5.30 -6.84
C ASP A 15 -30.03 4.37 -8.06
N PRO A 16 -31.04 4.25 -8.93
CA PRO A 16 -30.98 3.38 -10.11
C PRO A 16 -29.93 3.79 -11.15
N SER A 17 -29.41 5.03 -11.07
CA SER A 17 -28.38 5.53 -11.99
C SER A 17 -26.97 5.07 -11.60
N LEU A 18 -26.79 4.59 -10.37
CA LEU A 18 -25.51 4.12 -9.86
C LEU A 18 -25.44 2.59 -9.84
N PHE A 19 -24.22 2.06 -9.94
CA PHE A 19 -23.98 0.65 -9.72
C PHE A 19 -24.01 0.34 -8.22
N ASP A 20 -24.72 -0.72 -7.87
CA ASP A 20 -24.92 -1.16 -6.49
C ASP A 20 -24.27 -2.54 -6.31
N GLU A 21 -23.42 -2.70 -5.29
CA GLU A 21 -22.76 -3.98 -5.01
C GLU A 21 -23.75 -5.02 -4.46
N ILE A 22 -24.80 -4.57 -3.77
CA ILE A 22 -25.79 -5.41 -3.08
C ILE A 22 -26.94 -5.80 -3.99
N TYR A 23 -27.50 -4.85 -4.73
CA TYR A 23 -28.71 -5.06 -5.54
C TYR A 23 -28.37 -5.24 -7.02
N ASP A 24 -29.09 -6.12 -7.70
CA ASP A 24 -28.98 -6.28 -9.14
C ASP A 24 -29.82 -5.24 -9.91
N LYS A 25 -29.78 -5.31 -11.25
CA LYS A 25 -30.54 -4.39 -12.11
C LYS A 25 -32.06 -4.48 -11.91
N LYS A 26 -32.57 -5.64 -11.46
CA LYS A 26 -33.99 -5.87 -11.15
C LYS A 26 -34.38 -5.41 -9.75
N GLY A 27 -33.41 -5.01 -8.92
CA GLY A 27 -33.62 -4.62 -7.52
C GLY A 27 -33.67 -5.80 -6.56
N GLU A 28 -33.21 -6.97 -6.98
CA GLU A 28 -33.09 -8.14 -6.12
C GLU A 28 -31.70 -8.15 -5.45
N VAL A 29 -31.62 -8.61 -4.19
CA VAL A 29 -30.34 -8.78 -3.51
C VAL A 29 -29.53 -9.86 -4.23
N LYS A 30 -28.31 -9.52 -4.65
CA LYS A 30 -27.38 -10.45 -5.29
C LYS A 30 -27.10 -11.63 -4.37
N GLU A 31 -26.93 -12.81 -4.96
CA GLU A 31 -26.79 -14.08 -4.23
C GLU A 31 -25.70 -14.02 -3.15
N ILE A 32 -24.54 -13.46 -3.49
CA ILE A 32 -23.38 -13.33 -2.59
C ILE A 32 -23.68 -12.52 -1.32
N TYR A 33 -24.68 -11.63 -1.35
CA TYR A 33 -25.08 -10.79 -0.23
C TYR A 33 -26.29 -11.33 0.56
N LYS A 34 -27.01 -12.35 0.05
CA LYS A 34 -28.22 -12.86 0.72
C LYS A 34 -27.96 -13.35 2.14
N THR A 35 -26.86 -14.08 2.36
CA THR A 35 -26.50 -14.59 3.68
C THR A 35 -26.20 -13.45 4.66
N LEU A 36 -25.45 -12.43 4.23
CA LEU A 36 -25.25 -11.23 5.05
C LEU A 36 -26.60 -10.56 5.37
N PHE A 37 -27.47 -10.37 4.39
CA PHE A 37 -28.78 -9.77 4.60
C PHE A 37 -29.63 -10.52 5.64
N GLN A 38 -29.58 -11.85 5.64
CA GLN A 38 -30.26 -12.66 6.66
C GLN A 38 -29.64 -12.49 8.04
N LEU A 39 -28.31 -12.51 8.15
CA LEU A 39 -27.59 -12.37 9.41
C LEU A 39 -27.78 -10.97 10.02
N TYR A 40 -27.67 -9.90 9.23
CA TYR A 40 -27.93 -8.54 9.68
C TYR A 40 -29.43 -8.23 9.86
N GLY A 41 -30.29 -8.80 9.03
CA GLY A 41 -31.75 -8.62 9.12
C GLY A 41 -32.35 -9.17 10.42
N GLY A 42 -31.63 -10.05 11.13
CA GLY A 42 -31.98 -10.52 12.47
C GLY A 42 -31.69 -9.52 13.60
N HIS A 43 -30.88 -8.48 13.35
CA HIS A 43 -30.54 -7.46 14.34
C HIS A 43 -31.45 -6.23 14.25
N SER A 44 -31.82 -5.67 15.40
CA SER A 44 -32.46 -4.35 15.46
C SER A 44 -31.42 -3.24 15.21
N ILE A 45 -31.86 -2.06 14.75
CA ILE A 45 -30.98 -0.88 14.59
C ILE A 45 -30.19 -0.58 15.89
N PRO A 46 -30.79 -0.54 17.10
CA PRO A 46 -30.04 -0.34 18.34
C PRO A 46 -28.97 -1.41 18.62
N ASP A 47 -29.25 -2.68 18.30
CA ASP A 47 -28.28 -3.77 18.48
C ASP A 47 -27.08 -3.59 17.56
N TYR A 48 -27.32 -3.22 16.30
CA TYR A 48 -26.25 -2.94 15.33
C TYR A 48 -25.41 -1.74 15.75
N MET A 49 -26.03 -0.65 16.20
CA MET A 49 -25.30 0.52 16.72
C MET A 49 -24.44 0.14 17.92
N THR A 50 -24.96 -0.70 18.83
CA THR A 50 -24.20 -1.20 19.97
C THR A 50 -23.01 -2.07 19.54
N LEU A 51 -23.19 -2.92 18.52
CA LEU A 51 -22.10 -3.71 17.94
C LEU A 51 -21.03 -2.79 17.33
N ASN A 52 -21.46 -1.75 16.62
CA ASN A 52 -20.57 -0.80 15.97
C ASN A 52 -19.75 0.00 16.98
N GLU A 53 -20.39 0.50 18.04
CA GLU A 53 -19.68 1.20 19.11
C GLU A 53 -18.68 0.29 19.85
N LYS A 54 -19.02 -0.98 20.08
CA LYS A 54 -18.09 -1.96 20.64
C LYS A 54 -16.89 -2.21 19.73
N ALA A 55 -17.12 -2.35 18.42
CA ALA A 55 -16.05 -2.49 17.45
C ALA A 55 -15.15 -1.24 17.46
N ARG A 56 -15.72 -0.03 17.31
CA ARG A 56 -15.00 1.25 17.36
C ARG A 56 -14.18 1.44 18.65
N SER A 57 -14.76 1.11 19.81
CA SER A 57 -14.06 1.15 21.10
C SER A 57 -12.87 0.18 21.13
N SER A 58 -13.01 -1.00 20.50
CA SER A 58 -11.93 -1.97 20.37
C SER A 58 -10.79 -1.45 19.48
N PHE A 59 -11.10 -0.73 18.39
CA PHE A 59 -10.09 -0.09 17.55
C PHE A 59 -9.27 0.95 18.33
N PHE A 60 -9.95 1.80 19.10
CA PHE A 60 -9.31 2.78 19.97
C PHE A 60 -8.36 2.11 20.98
N ASN A 61 -8.84 1.08 21.69
CA ASN A 61 -8.03 0.36 22.69
C ASN A 61 -6.84 -0.39 22.08
N GLN A 62 -6.87 -0.71 20.79
CA GLN A 62 -5.76 -1.34 20.06
C GLN A 62 -4.80 -0.33 19.44
N GLY A 63 -5.03 0.98 19.67
CA GLY A 63 -4.21 2.06 19.11
C GLY A 63 -4.38 2.25 17.60
N ILE A 64 -5.45 1.72 17.01
CA ILE A 64 -5.74 1.88 15.58
C ILE A 64 -6.39 3.26 15.40
N THR A 65 -5.55 4.28 15.41
CA THR A 65 -5.93 5.69 15.25
C THR A 65 -5.24 6.26 14.01
N PHE A 66 -5.85 7.28 13.43
CA PHE A 66 -5.19 8.10 12.40
C PHE A 66 -5.09 9.53 12.90
N GLN A 67 -3.97 10.19 12.59
CA GLN A 67 -3.77 11.59 12.94
C GLN A 67 -4.42 12.46 11.85
N VAL A 68 -5.40 13.28 12.25
CA VAL A 68 -5.96 14.32 11.38
C VAL A 68 -5.35 15.66 11.77
N TYR A 69 -4.66 16.30 10.83
CA TYR A 69 -4.22 17.66 10.99
C TYR A 69 -5.39 18.61 10.69
N HIS A 70 -6.06 19.10 11.73
CA HIS A 70 -6.92 20.27 11.66
C HIS A 70 -6.43 21.29 12.69
N ASP A 71 -6.16 22.52 12.23
CA ASP A 71 -5.94 23.72 13.05
C ASP A 71 -5.05 23.54 14.30
N LYS A 72 -3.78 23.18 14.08
CA LYS A 72 -2.70 23.20 15.09
C LYS A 72 -2.91 22.31 16.33
N GLN A 73 -3.93 21.46 16.38
CA GLN A 73 -4.10 20.45 17.43
C GLN A 73 -4.00 19.05 16.84
N MET A 74 -3.07 18.27 17.36
CA MET A 74 -2.94 16.85 17.04
C MET A 74 -4.07 16.11 17.78
N GLN A 75 -5.14 15.75 17.07
CA GLN A 75 -6.20 14.90 17.60
C GLN A 75 -6.14 13.53 16.94
N GLU A 76 -5.92 12.49 17.75
CA GLU A 76 -6.11 11.12 17.33
C GLU A 76 -7.60 10.87 17.08
N LYS A 77 -7.96 10.55 15.84
CA LYS A 77 -9.32 10.11 15.52
C LYS A 77 -9.34 8.59 15.35
N ILE A 78 -10.42 7.98 15.84
CA ILE A 78 -10.73 6.58 15.56
C ILE A 78 -11.03 6.48 14.07
N PHE A 79 -10.33 5.57 13.39
CA PHE A 79 -10.58 5.27 11.99
C PHE A 79 -12.07 4.94 11.77
N PRO A 80 -12.79 5.63 10.87
CA PRO A 80 -14.20 5.34 10.64
C PRO A 80 -14.32 3.91 10.11
N PHE A 81 -15.05 3.08 10.86
CA PHE A 81 -15.24 1.67 10.57
C PHE A 81 -16.72 1.39 10.37
N ASP A 82 -17.04 0.75 9.24
CA ASP A 82 -18.35 0.16 9.00
C ASP A 82 -18.24 -1.35 9.18
N LEU A 83 -19.18 -1.92 9.92
CA LEU A 83 -19.29 -3.34 10.15
C LEU A 83 -19.82 -4.09 8.93
N PHE A 84 -20.45 -3.43 7.96
CA PHE A 84 -20.99 -4.07 6.77
C PHE A 84 -19.88 -4.30 5.73
N PRO A 85 -19.48 -5.55 5.44
CA PRO A 85 -18.34 -5.81 4.58
C PRO A 85 -18.67 -5.63 3.09
N ARG A 86 -17.67 -5.17 2.34
CA ARG A 86 -17.65 -5.30 0.88
C ARG A 86 -17.11 -6.68 0.50
N ILE A 87 -17.92 -7.48 -0.18
CA ILE A 87 -17.49 -8.76 -0.75
C ILE A 87 -17.06 -8.53 -2.19
N ILE A 88 -15.89 -9.07 -2.55
CA ILE A 88 -15.40 -9.12 -3.94
C ILE A 88 -15.45 -10.59 -4.35
N ASP A 89 -16.12 -10.90 -5.45
CA ASP A 89 -16.20 -12.27 -5.95
C ASP A 89 -14.81 -12.79 -6.38
N GLY A 90 -14.58 -14.10 -6.26
CA GLY A 90 -13.28 -14.69 -6.61
C GLY A 90 -12.85 -14.44 -8.06
N LYS A 91 -13.80 -14.41 -9.00
CA LYS A 91 -13.49 -14.12 -10.42
C LYS A 91 -13.18 -12.64 -10.65
N GLU A 92 -13.87 -11.75 -9.91
CA GLU A 92 -13.57 -10.33 -9.93
C GLU A 92 -12.17 -10.06 -9.35
N TRP A 93 -11.84 -10.73 -8.24
CA TRP A 93 -10.52 -10.64 -7.61
C TRP A 93 -9.41 -11.15 -8.53
N GLU A 94 -9.62 -12.26 -9.24
CA GLU A 94 -8.63 -12.80 -10.19
C GLU A 94 -8.28 -11.78 -11.30
N THR A 95 -9.27 -11.04 -11.80
CA THR A 95 -9.03 -9.96 -12.78
C THR A 95 -8.25 -8.80 -12.15
N ILE A 96 -8.63 -8.37 -10.94
CA ILE A 96 -7.94 -7.29 -10.22
C ILE A 96 -6.49 -7.67 -9.97
N GLU A 97 -6.25 -8.87 -9.41
CA GLU A 97 -4.92 -9.37 -9.09
C GLU A 97 -4.03 -9.44 -10.33
N LYS A 98 -4.50 -10.08 -11.41
CA LYS A 98 -3.73 -10.19 -12.66
C LYS A 98 -3.39 -8.82 -13.24
N GLY A 99 -4.35 -7.89 -13.24
CA GLY A 99 -4.12 -6.55 -13.74
C GLY A 99 -3.17 -5.73 -12.88
N SER A 100 -3.28 -5.80 -11.55
CA SER A 100 -2.35 -5.14 -10.63
C SER A 100 -0.92 -5.68 -10.78
N ILE A 101 -0.76 -7.00 -10.94
CA ILE A 101 0.55 -7.63 -11.19
C ILE A 101 1.13 -7.16 -12.53
N GLN A 102 0.32 -7.17 -13.60
CA GLN A 102 0.74 -6.68 -14.92
C GLN A 102 1.24 -5.23 -14.85
N ARG A 103 0.48 -4.35 -14.20
CA ARG A 103 0.86 -2.93 -14.01
C ARG A 103 2.14 -2.78 -13.23
N SER A 104 2.27 -3.48 -12.09
CA SER A 104 3.47 -3.42 -11.25
C SER A 104 4.74 -3.83 -12.03
N ARG A 105 4.64 -4.90 -12.83
CA ARG A 105 5.75 -5.34 -13.71
C ARG A 105 6.11 -4.27 -14.75
N ALA A 106 5.11 -3.67 -15.40
CA ALA A 106 5.32 -2.62 -16.39
C ALA A 106 5.94 -1.37 -15.77
N LEU A 107 5.50 -0.95 -14.58
CA LEU A 107 6.07 0.17 -13.83
C LEU A 107 7.54 -0.08 -13.47
N ASN A 108 7.89 -1.29 -13.05
CA ASN A 108 9.28 -1.61 -12.74
C ASN A 108 10.19 -1.52 -13.97
N LEU A 109 9.73 -2.03 -15.13
CA LEU A 109 10.47 -1.94 -16.40
C LEU A 109 10.54 -0.50 -16.92
N PHE A 110 9.48 0.28 -16.73
CA PHE A 110 9.46 1.69 -17.05
C PHE A 110 10.48 2.47 -16.22
N LEU A 111 10.49 2.30 -14.89
CA LEU A 111 11.47 2.93 -14.00
C LEU A 111 12.91 2.55 -14.37
N TRP A 112 13.14 1.28 -14.70
CA TRP A 112 14.43 0.84 -15.22
C TRP A 112 14.84 1.62 -16.47
N ASP A 113 13.98 1.69 -17.49
CA ASP A 113 14.31 2.40 -18.73
C ASP A 113 14.52 3.91 -18.50
N ILE A 114 13.70 4.54 -17.66
CA ILE A 114 13.78 5.97 -17.33
C ILE A 114 15.13 6.34 -16.70
N TYR A 115 15.68 5.48 -15.85
CA TYR A 115 16.99 5.72 -15.22
C TYR A 115 18.19 5.22 -16.03
N HIS A 116 17.95 4.48 -17.12
CA HIS A 116 18.99 3.90 -17.97
C HIS A 116 18.91 4.43 -19.42
N GLU A 117 18.42 3.59 -20.34
CA GLU A 117 18.55 3.82 -21.77
C GLU A 117 17.52 4.82 -22.32
N LYS A 118 16.43 5.09 -21.58
CA LYS A 118 15.35 6.01 -21.93
C LYS A 118 14.76 5.71 -23.32
N LYS A 119 14.65 4.44 -23.68
CA LYS A 119 14.16 3.98 -25.00
C LYS A 119 12.73 4.44 -25.25
N ILE A 120 11.83 4.30 -24.28
CA ILE A 120 10.41 4.69 -24.41
C ILE A 120 10.26 6.18 -24.70
N LEU A 121 11.15 7.02 -24.14
CA LEU A 121 11.19 8.46 -24.39
C LEU A 121 11.79 8.77 -25.76
N LYS A 122 12.92 8.13 -26.11
CA LYS A 122 13.60 8.31 -27.40
C LYS A 122 12.72 7.90 -28.59
N GLN A 123 11.82 6.94 -28.39
CA GLN A 123 10.87 6.48 -29.39
C GLN A 123 9.57 7.28 -29.40
N GLY A 124 9.40 8.24 -28.48
CA GLY A 124 8.25 9.14 -28.43
C GLY A 124 6.95 8.50 -27.95
N VAL A 125 7.01 7.34 -27.29
CA VAL A 125 5.82 6.68 -26.71
C VAL A 125 5.34 7.44 -25.48
N VAL A 126 6.28 7.86 -24.62
CA VAL A 126 6.03 8.76 -23.49
C VAL A 126 6.79 10.07 -23.74
N PRO A 127 6.15 11.25 -23.66
CA PRO A 127 6.83 12.52 -23.85
C PRO A 127 7.94 12.75 -22.82
N LEU A 128 9.08 13.26 -23.27
CA LEU A 128 10.22 13.57 -22.41
C LEU A 128 9.87 14.64 -21.37
N GLU A 129 9.02 15.59 -21.75
CA GLU A 129 8.62 16.71 -20.92
C GLU A 129 8.03 16.24 -19.59
N LEU A 130 7.22 15.16 -19.61
CA LEU A 130 6.57 14.59 -18.42
C LEU A 130 7.57 14.13 -17.36
N ILE A 131 8.69 13.58 -17.81
CA ILE A 131 9.74 13.05 -16.92
C ILE A 131 10.65 14.19 -16.47
N SER A 132 11.03 15.06 -17.41
CA SER A 132 11.96 16.16 -17.13
C SER A 132 11.37 17.26 -16.24
N SER A 133 10.04 17.43 -16.21
CA SER A 133 9.35 18.41 -15.37
C SER A 133 8.94 17.86 -14.00
N SER A 134 9.01 16.54 -13.79
CA SER A 134 8.57 15.92 -12.54
C SER A 134 9.55 16.23 -11.40
N GLU A 135 9.04 16.79 -10.30
CA GLU A 135 9.82 17.03 -9.07
C GLU A 135 10.28 15.73 -8.41
N ASN A 136 9.65 14.61 -8.75
CA ASN A 136 9.96 13.29 -8.22
C ASN A 136 11.02 12.54 -9.05
N TYR A 137 11.50 13.10 -10.17
CA TYR A 137 12.60 12.52 -10.93
C TYR A 137 13.93 12.75 -10.22
N LEU A 138 14.52 11.67 -9.68
CA LEU A 138 15.84 11.71 -9.05
C LEU A 138 16.97 11.50 -10.05
N HIS A 139 17.68 12.57 -10.42
CA HIS A 139 18.87 12.48 -11.27
C HIS A 139 19.97 11.59 -10.67
N GLN A 140 20.02 11.48 -9.34
CA GLN A 140 20.96 10.64 -8.61
C GLN A 140 20.81 9.13 -8.91
N MET A 141 19.64 8.71 -9.40
CA MET A 141 19.36 7.31 -9.77
C MET A 141 19.79 6.95 -11.19
N MET A 142 20.31 7.89 -11.99
CA MET A 142 20.74 7.60 -13.36
C MET A 142 21.90 6.60 -13.39
N GLY A 143 21.71 5.49 -14.10
CA GLY A 143 22.67 4.40 -14.23
C GLY A 143 22.94 3.62 -12.93
N VAL A 144 22.06 3.77 -11.93
CA VAL A 144 22.11 2.98 -10.69
C VAL A 144 21.32 1.71 -10.92
N ASP A 145 21.97 0.56 -10.76
CA ASP A 145 21.34 -0.76 -10.75
C ASP A 145 20.83 -1.06 -9.32
N PRO A 146 19.51 -1.05 -9.04
CA PRO A 146 19.00 -1.45 -7.74
C PRO A 146 19.35 -2.92 -7.47
N PRO A 147 19.63 -3.30 -6.21
CA PRO A 147 19.75 -4.71 -5.84
C PRO A 147 18.54 -5.52 -6.33
N GLY A 148 18.79 -6.64 -7.01
CA GLY A 148 17.75 -7.47 -7.62
C GLY A 148 17.09 -6.89 -8.88
N GLY A 149 17.46 -5.70 -9.35
CA GLY A 149 16.84 -5.03 -10.49
C GLY A 149 15.41 -4.56 -10.22
N ILE A 150 15.03 -4.40 -8.95
CA ILE A 150 13.69 -4.05 -8.51
C ILE A 150 13.67 -2.63 -7.96
N TYR A 151 12.86 -1.77 -8.58
CA TYR A 151 12.51 -0.46 -8.04
C TYR A 151 11.23 -0.55 -7.18
N ASN A 152 10.19 -1.14 -7.76
CA ASN A 152 8.85 -1.22 -7.19
C ASN A 152 8.64 -2.55 -6.45
N HIS A 153 9.03 -2.59 -5.17
CA HIS A 153 8.90 -3.80 -4.35
C HIS A 153 7.45 -3.97 -3.89
N ILE A 154 6.82 -2.86 -3.50
CA ILE A 154 5.46 -2.78 -2.99
C ILE A 154 4.71 -1.73 -3.78
N SER A 155 3.60 -2.12 -4.40
CA SER A 155 2.75 -1.26 -5.21
C SER A 155 1.35 -1.20 -4.60
N GLY A 156 0.84 0.00 -4.34
CA GLY A 156 -0.58 0.21 -4.01
C GLY A 156 -1.34 0.65 -5.25
N THR A 157 -2.30 -0.13 -5.75
CA THR A 157 -3.12 0.26 -6.91
C THR A 157 -4.52 0.61 -6.44
N ASP A 158 -4.92 1.86 -6.60
CA ASP A 158 -6.25 2.33 -6.22
C ASP A 158 -7.24 1.98 -7.31
N VAL A 159 -8.24 1.15 -6.99
CA VAL A 159 -9.20 0.63 -7.97
C VAL A 159 -10.63 1.00 -7.57
N ILE A 160 -11.38 1.51 -8.54
CA ILE A 160 -12.82 1.73 -8.44
C ILE A 160 -13.59 0.78 -9.34
N LYS A 161 -14.85 0.52 -8.99
CA LYS A 161 -15.81 -0.17 -9.85
C LYS A 161 -16.78 0.87 -10.42
N HIS A 162 -16.79 1.03 -11.74
CA HIS A 162 -17.57 2.06 -12.41
C HIS A 162 -19.03 1.59 -12.63
N ASN A 163 -19.89 2.48 -13.13
CA ASN A 163 -21.33 2.21 -13.30
C ASN A 163 -21.64 1.09 -14.34
N ASP A 164 -20.69 0.82 -15.23
CA ASP A 164 -20.70 -0.29 -16.19
C ASP A 164 -20.33 -1.64 -15.55
N GLY A 165 -19.95 -1.64 -14.27
CA GLY A 165 -19.53 -2.81 -13.51
C GLY A 165 -18.08 -3.24 -13.75
N GLN A 166 -17.31 -2.49 -14.54
CA GLN A 166 -15.89 -2.75 -14.80
C GLN A 166 -15.00 -2.06 -13.76
N TYR A 167 -13.77 -2.56 -13.64
CA TYR A 167 -12.76 -2.01 -12.74
C TYR A 167 -11.85 -1.03 -13.47
N TYR A 168 -11.61 0.10 -12.82
CA TYR A 168 -10.74 1.18 -13.30
C TYR A 168 -9.72 1.53 -12.23
N VAL A 169 -8.47 1.68 -12.63
CA VAL A 169 -7.41 2.19 -11.75
C VAL A 169 -7.57 3.70 -11.64
N LEU A 170 -7.39 4.30 -10.47
CA LEU A 170 -7.33 5.76 -10.30
C LEU A 170 -5.89 6.25 -10.21
N GLU A 171 -5.06 5.53 -9.45
CA GLU A 171 -3.72 5.94 -9.10
C GLU A 171 -2.88 4.70 -8.75
N ASP A 172 -1.58 4.77 -9.00
CA ASP A 172 -0.61 3.78 -8.57
C ASP A 172 0.33 4.46 -7.56
N ASN A 173 0.39 3.94 -6.35
CA ASN A 173 1.19 4.46 -5.24
C ASN A 173 2.45 3.57 -5.08
N ILE A 174 3.59 4.06 -5.56
CA ILE A 174 4.85 3.26 -5.61
C ILE A 174 6.02 3.92 -4.89
N ARG A 175 5.79 4.98 -4.12
CA ARG A 175 6.75 5.54 -3.17
C ARG A 175 6.75 4.74 -1.87
N CYS A 176 5.93 5.17 -0.92
CA CYS A 176 5.78 4.57 0.41
C CYS A 176 4.30 4.21 0.63
N PRO A 177 3.73 3.23 -0.12
CA PRO A 177 2.32 2.88 0.00
C PRO A 177 1.99 2.46 1.44
N SER A 178 0.81 2.86 1.90
CA SER A 178 0.31 2.59 3.25
C SER A 178 -1.13 2.06 3.20
N GLY A 179 -1.62 1.48 4.29
CA GLY A 179 -3.01 1.09 4.41
C GLY A 179 -3.22 -0.36 4.86
N VAL A 180 -2.20 -1.20 4.76
CA VAL A 180 -2.33 -2.64 5.01
C VAL A 180 -2.63 -2.98 6.46
N SER A 181 -2.12 -2.17 7.40
CA SER A 181 -2.44 -2.34 8.82
C SER A 181 -3.95 -2.24 9.07
N TYR A 182 -4.64 -1.32 8.38
CA TYR A 182 -6.09 -1.20 8.45
C TYR A 182 -6.81 -2.40 7.85
N VAL A 183 -6.32 -2.99 6.76
CA VAL A 183 -6.92 -4.21 6.17
C VAL A 183 -6.93 -5.36 7.18
N ILE A 184 -5.79 -5.59 7.84
CA ILE A 184 -5.64 -6.67 8.82
C ILE A 184 -6.48 -6.41 10.07
N CYS A 185 -6.47 -5.16 10.55
CA CYS A 185 -7.25 -4.73 11.69
C CYS A 185 -8.75 -4.84 11.43
N ASN A 186 -9.22 -4.36 10.27
CA ASN A 186 -10.61 -4.46 9.83
C ASN A 186 -11.05 -5.91 9.75
N ARG A 187 -10.24 -6.81 9.17
CA ARG A 187 -10.56 -8.24 9.12
C ARG A 187 -10.69 -8.84 10.52
N THR A 188 -9.78 -8.50 11.42
CA THR A 188 -9.76 -9.03 12.79
C THR A 188 -10.95 -8.54 13.59
N ALA A 189 -11.27 -7.25 13.50
CA ALA A 189 -12.42 -6.65 14.15
C ALA A 189 -13.74 -7.24 13.62
N LEU A 190 -13.85 -7.38 12.30
CA LEU A 190 -15.02 -7.95 11.64
C LEU A 190 -15.26 -9.40 12.06
N LYS A 191 -14.21 -10.24 12.10
CA LYS A 191 -14.30 -11.63 12.59
C LYS A 191 -14.76 -11.73 14.04
N ARG A 192 -14.37 -10.77 14.90
CA ARG A 192 -14.79 -10.73 16.31
C ARG A 192 -16.23 -10.22 16.47
N ALA A 193 -16.62 -9.20 15.71
CA ALA A 193 -17.94 -8.59 15.80
C ALA A 193 -19.03 -9.47 15.16
N LEU A 194 -18.72 -10.14 14.05
CA LEU A 194 -19.66 -10.93 13.27
C LEU A 194 -19.38 -12.43 13.39
N PHE A 195 -19.61 -12.98 14.59
CA PHE A 195 -19.44 -14.39 14.82
C PHE A 195 -20.32 -15.23 13.88
N GLY A 196 -19.71 -16.19 13.17
CA GLY A 196 -20.42 -17.10 12.27
C GLY A 196 -20.56 -16.64 10.82
N VAL A 197 -20.45 -15.34 10.50
CA VAL A 197 -20.52 -14.85 9.09
C VAL A 197 -19.47 -15.55 8.22
N PHE A 198 -18.23 -15.61 8.70
CA PHE A 198 -17.11 -16.21 7.96
C PHE A 198 -17.23 -17.73 7.78
N ASN A 199 -18.17 -18.41 8.45
CA ASN A 199 -18.43 -19.83 8.22
C ASN A 199 -19.26 -20.07 6.95
N HIS A 200 -19.91 -19.03 6.43
CA HIS A 200 -20.73 -19.09 5.23
C HIS A 200 -20.00 -18.64 3.96
N TYR A 201 -18.76 -18.16 4.09
CA TYR A 201 -17.95 -17.63 2.99
C TYR A 201 -16.54 -18.21 3.03
N GLU A 202 -16.05 -18.69 1.88
CA GLU A 202 -14.67 -19.13 1.71
C GLU A 202 -13.73 -17.92 1.55
N THR A 203 -13.56 -17.13 2.61
CA THR A 203 -12.76 -15.90 2.55
C THR A 203 -11.26 -16.18 2.60
N HIS A 204 -10.50 -15.56 1.70
CA HIS A 204 -9.03 -15.55 1.79
C HIS A 204 -8.54 -14.89 3.07
N THR A 205 -7.44 -15.42 3.63
CA THR A 205 -6.75 -14.79 4.76
C THR A 205 -5.95 -13.57 4.29
N VAL A 206 -5.80 -12.60 5.19
CA VAL A 206 -4.98 -11.39 4.98
C VAL A 206 -3.98 -11.19 6.11
N THR A 207 -3.99 -12.05 7.13
CA THR A 207 -3.21 -11.86 8.36
C THR A 207 -1.74 -12.24 8.20
N ASN A 208 -1.39 -12.99 7.15
CA ASN A 208 -0.01 -13.39 6.80
C ASN A 208 0.73 -12.35 5.95
N TYR A 209 0.19 -11.14 5.78
CA TYR A 209 0.82 -10.12 4.93
C TYR A 209 2.23 -9.75 5.40
N ALA A 210 2.44 -9.58 6.71
CA ALA A 210 3.76 -9.20 7.24
C ALA A 210 4.82 -10.27 6.99
N GLU A 211 4.47 -11.55 7.19
CA GLU A 211 5.35 -12.68 6.88
C GLU A 211 5.71 -12.69 5.38
N ASN A 212 4.71 -12.59 4.50
CA ASN A 212 4.93 -12.52 3.06
C ASN A 212 5.77 -11.31 2.64
N LEU A 213 5.61 -10.17 3.33
CA LEU A 213 6.39 -8.96 3.09
C LEU A 213 7.86 -9.18 3.45
N LEU A 214 8.13 -9.79 4.61
CA LEU A 214 9.50 -10.11 5.00
C LEU A 214 10.14 -11.09 4.01
N ASP A 215 9.44 -12.18 3.67
CA ASP A 215 9.91 -13.15 2.67
C ASP A 215 10.25 -12.47 1.34
N LEU A 216 9.40 -11.54 0.88
CA LEU A 216 9.64 -10.75 -0.33
C LEU A 216 10.89 -9.87 -0.20
N LEU A 217 11.02 -9.13 0.91
CA LEU A 217 12.17 -8.26 1.14
C LEU A 217 13.48 -9.07 1.15
N GLU A 218 13.49 -10.24 1.76
CA GLU A 218 14.68 -11.10 1.81
C GLU A 218 15.11 -11.62 0.42
N THR A 219 14.20 -11.68 -0.56
CA THR A 219 14.54 -12.06 -1.94
C THR A 219 15.46 -11.06 -2.64
N VAL A 220 15.44 -9.79 -2.22
CA VAL A 220 16.26 -8.70 -2.80
C VAL A 220 17.48 -8.37 -1.94
N LYS A 221 17.97 -9.33 -1.16
CA LYS A 221 19.20 -9.16 -0.36
C LYS A 221 20.42 -8.85 -1.24
N PRO A 222 21.37 -8.03 -0.74
CA PRO A 222 22.65 -7.80 -1.40
C PRO A 222 23.42 -9.08 -1.73
N HIS A 223 24.26 -9.03 -2.76
CA HIS A 223 25.11 -10.17 -3.13
C HIS A 223 26.08 -10.57 -2.01
N GLY A 224 26.19 -11.88 -1.76
CA GLY A 224 27.07 -12.43 -0.72
C GLY A 224 26.47 -12.45 0.69
N VAL A 225 25.19 -12.09 0.85
CA VAL A 225 24.45 -12.19 2.11
C VAL A 225 23.67 -13.50 2.16
N ASP A 226 23.96 -14.36 3.13
CA ASP A 226 23.23 -15.62 3.34
C ASP A 226 21.91 -15.36 4.07
N VAL A 227 21.98 -14.78 5.27
CA VAL A 227 20.83 -14.41 6.09
C VAL A 227 20.84 -12.88 6.26
N PRO A 228 19.92 -12.14 5.59
CA PRO A 228 19.94 -10.70 5.64
C PRO A 228 19.39 -10.15 6.96
N ASN A 229 19.99 -9.07 7.45
CA ASN A 229 19.39 -8.28 8.51
C ASN A 229 18.47 -7.21 7.91
N THR A 230 17.17 -7.36 8.11
CA THR A 230 16.12 -6.46 7.63
C THR A 230 15.65 -5.53 8.73
N VAL A 231 15.50 -4.23 8.44
CA VAL A 231 14.95 -3.24 9.39
C VAL A 231 13.88 -2.37 8.72
N VAL A 232 12.99 -1.78 9.52
CA VAL A 232 12.04 -0.75 9.06
C VAL A 232 12.51 0.61 9.53
N ILE A 233 12.86 1.50 8.60
CA ILE A 233 13.20 2.88 8.95
C ILE A 233 11.96 3.77 8.93
N THR A 234 11.74 4.51 10.03
CA THR A 234 10.59 5.38 10.24
C THR A 234 11.02 6.83 10.51
N PRO A 235 10.22 7.83 10.07
CA PRO A 235 10.44 9.24 10.44
C PRO A 235 10.07 9.55 11.91
N GLY A 236 9.55 8.57 12.66
CA GLY A 236 9.23 8.70 14.08
C GLY A 236 7.74 8.96 14.36
N MET A 237 7.42 9.17 15.65
CA MET A 237 6.04 9.18 16.17
C MET A 237 5.15 10.34 15.69
N TYR A 238 5.73 11.40 15.15
CA TYR A 238 4.99 12.55 14.64
C TYR A 238 4.47 12.36 13.21
N ASN A 239 4.75 11.21 12.59
CA ASN A 239 4.19 10.84 11.30
C ASN A 239 2.84 10.13 11.46
N SER A 240 1.87 10.50 10.62
CA SER A 240 0.51 9.97 10.68
C SER A 240 0.40 8.45 10.47
N ALA A 241 1.38 7.83 9.77
CA ALA A 241 1.44 6.41 9.51
C ALA A 241 2.35 5.64 10.50
N PHE A 242 2.86 6.28 11.56
CA PHE A 242 3.77 5.64 12.52
C PHE A 242 3.22 4.35 13.14
N TYR A 243 1.91 4.30 13.40
CA TYR A 243 1.24 3.09 13.88
C TYR A 243 1.47 1.91 12.93
N GLU A 244 1.32 2.13 11.62
CA GLU A 244 1.52 1.09 10.62
C GLU A 244 2.99 0.64 10.56
N HIS A 245 3.93 1.58 10.67
CA HIS A 245 5.36 1.25 10.65
C HIS A 245 5.72 0.33 11.82
N SER A 246 5.28 0.70 13.02
CA SER A 246 5.47 -0.09 14.24
C SER A 246 4.76 -1.44 14.19
N TYR A 247 3.53 -1.46 13.67
CA TYR A 247 2.77 -2.69 13.49
C TYR A 247 3.45 -3.67 12.54
N LEU A 248 3.92 -3.19 11.38
CA LEU A 248 4.60 -4.02 10.39
C LEU A 248 5.94 -4.53 10.92
N ALA A 249 6.78 -3.67 11.51
CA ALA A 249 8.06 -4.08 12.10
C ALA A 249 7.87 -5.16 13.16
N LYS A 250 6.93 -4.95 14.09
CA LYS A 250 6.60 -5.91 15.14
C LYS A 250 6.08 -7.24 14.60
N THR A 251 5.23 -7.23 13.57
CA THR A 251 4.62 -8.44 13.03
C THR A 251 5.60 -9.22 12.15
N MET A 252 6.49 -8.53 11.44
CA MET A 252 7.62 -9.14 10.73
C MET A 252 8.67 -9.70 11.69
N GLY A 253 8.75 -9.18 12.92
CA GLY A 253 9.78 -9.55 13.88
C GLY A 253 11.13 -8.89 13.58
N VAL A 254 11.12 -7.70 12.99
CA VAL A 254 12.31 -6.90 12.65
C VAL A 254 12.36 -5.62 13.48
N GLU A 255 13.54 -5.01 13.53
CA GLU A 255 13.74 -3.77 14.29
C GLU A 255 13.08 -2.56 13.59
N LEU A 256 12.40 -1.73 14.38
CA LEU A 256 11.91 -0.42 13.97
C LEU A 256 12.95 0.63 14.37
N VAL A 257 13.55 1.30 13.40
CA VAL A 257 14.68 2.22 13.60
C VAL A 257 14.38 3.61 13.08
N GLU A 258 14.95 4.64 13.71
CA GLU A 258 15.04 5.99 13.16
C GLU A 258 16.43 6.21 12.53
N GLY A 259 16.59 7.25 11.71
CA GLY A 259 17.88 7.52 11.05
C GLY A 259 19.08 7.63 12.01
N ARG A 260 18.86 8.15 13.23
CA ARG A 260 19.89 8.26 14.28
C ARG A 260 20.41 6.92 14.81
N ASP A 261 19.62 5.85 14.68
CA ASP A 261 19.96 4.51 15.16
C ASP A 261 20.87 3.78 14.17
N LEU A 262 20.96 4.31 12.93
CA LEU A 262 21.80 3.79 11.87
C LEU A 262 23.00 4.70 11.62
N PHE A 263 24.06 4.14 11.05
CA PHE A 263 25.19 4.89 10.53
C PHE A 263 25.87 4.12 9.39
N VAL A 264 26.63 4.85 8.58
CA VAL A 264 27.39 4.27 7.46
C VAL A 264 28.87 4.29 7.79
N GLU A 265 29.54 3.15 7.59
CA GLU A 265 30.99 3.00 7.71
C GLU A 265 31.50 2.10 6.58
N ASN A 266 32.52 2.58 5.85
CA ASN A 266 33.09 1.88 4.68
C ASN A 266 32.03 1.45 3.64
N ASP A 267 31.06 2.32 3.34
CA ASP A 267 29.92 2.07 2.45
C ASP A 267 29.00 0.92 2.87
N PHE A 268 29.04 0.48 4.13
CA PHE A 268 28.08 -0.45 4.73
C PHE A 268 27.23 0.23 5.79
N VAL A 269 25.97 -0.16 5.90
CA VAL A 269 25.03 0.37 6.89
C VAL A 269 25.06 -0.50 8.14
N TYR A 270 25.12 0.13 9.31
CA TYR A 270 25.11 -0.53 10.60
C TYR A 270 24.05 0.08 11.51
N MET A 271 23.43 -0.76 12.31
CA MET A 271 22.55 -0.41 13.42
C MET A 271 23.35 -0.37 14.72
N ARG A 272 23.12 0.67 15.53
CA ARG A 272 23.75 0.82 16.85
C ARG A 272 23.08 -0.11 17.85
N THR A 273 23.83 -1.04 18.44
CA THR A 273 23.35 -1.87 19.55
C THR A 273 24.28 -1.79 20.75
N ILE A 274 23.80 -2.22 21.92
CA ILE A 274 24.62 -2.32 23.13
C ILE A 274 25.72 -3.38 23.05
N LYS A 275 25.61 -4.35 22.13
CA LYS A 275 26.60 -5.42 21.92
C LYS A 275 27.66 -5.06 20.87
N GLY A 276 27.48 -3.93 20.19
CA GLY A 276 28.29 -3.52 19.06
C GLY A 276 27.44 -3.19 17.83
N PRO A 277 28.05 -2.66 16.76
CA PRO A 277 27.33 -2.40 15.53
C PRO A 277 26.91 -3.70 14.85
N GLU A 278 25.64 -3.78 14.45
CA GLU A 278 25.11 -4.89 13.66
C GLU A 278 24.88 -4.42 12.23
N LYS A 279 25.40 -5.17 11.25
CA LYS A 279 25.25 -4.81 9.84
C LYS A 279 23.79 -4.93 9.43
N VAL A 280 23.29 -3.97 8.65
CA VAL A 280 21.95 -3.95 8.04
C VAL A 280 22.08 -4.15 6.54
N ASP A 281 21.33 -5.12 6.00
CA ASP A 281 21.41 -5.49 4.58
C ASP A 281 20.18 -5.01 3.79
N ILE A 282 19.01 -4.94 4.43
CA ILE A 282 17.76 -4.50 3.80
C ILE A 282 17.06 -3.48 4.69
N ILE A 283 16.61 -2.38 4.09
CA ILE A 283 15.86 -1.34 4.77
C ILE A 283 14.51 -1.17 4.06
N TYR A 284 13.44 -1.58 4.73
CA TYR A 284 12.10 -1.19 4.34
C TYR A 284 11.86 0.26 4.77
N ARG A 285 11.90 1.17 3.80
CA ARG A 285 11.83 2.61 4.07
C ARG A 285 10.40 3.12 4.13
N ARG A 286 10.13 3.89 5.17
CA ARG A 286 8.90 4.68 5.34
C ARG A 286 9.19 6.19 5.39
N ILE A 287 10.29 6.58 4.76
CA ILE A 287 10.80 7.94 4.63
C ILE A 287 10.87 8.29 3.14
N ASP A 288 10.45 9.50 2.80
CA ASP A 288 10.52 10.04 1.44
C ASP A 288 11.96 10.26 0.97
N ASP A 289 12.18 10.14 -0.33
CA ASP A 289 13.50 10.10 -0.96
C ASP A 289 14.40 11.27 -0.55
N GLN A 290 13.83 12.48 -0.57
CA GLN A 290 14.54 13.73 -0.25
C GLN A 290 15.07 13.78 1.19
N PHE A 291 14.53 12.97 2.08
CA PHE A 291 14.90 12.94 3.49
C PHE A 291 15.81 11.75 3.84
N LEU A 292 16.12 10.85 2.90
CA LEU A 292 16.86 9.61 3.16
C LEU A 292 18.33 9.81 3.51
N ASP A 293 19.00 10.75 2.86
CA ASP A 293 20.44 10.98 3.03
C ASP A 293 20.76 12.47 2.93
N PRO A 294 21.13 13.15 4.03
CA PRO A 294 21.45 14.57 4.00
C PRO A 294 22.74 14.90 3.23
N LEU A 295 23.59 13.92 2.91
CA LEU A 295 24.80 14.15 2.10
C LEU A 295 24.51 14.22 0.61
N GLU A 296 23.38 13.67 0.15
CA GLU A 296 23.01 13.59 -1.27
C GLU A 296 21.74 14.40 -1.60
N PHE A 297 20.78 14.45 -0.66
CA PHE A 297 19.48 15.12 -0.85
C PHE A 297 19.37 16.38 0.02
N LYS A 298 18.35 16.48 0.88
CA LYS A 298 18.15 17.63 1.77
C LYS A 298 19.15 17.62 2.91
N ALA A 299 20.09 18.56 2.88
CA ALA A 299 21.14 18.72 3.89
C ALA A 299 20.62 19.02 5.30
N ASP A 300 19.42 19.59 5.43
CA ASP A 300 18.76 19.87 6.70
C ASP A 300 17.90 18.70 7.21
N SER A 301 17.85 17.57 6.49
CA SER A 301 17.14 16.37 6.94
C SER A 301 17.78 15.78 8.19
N SER A 302 16.96 15.57 9.22
CA SER A 302 17.31 14.83 10.43
C SER A 302 16.70 13.42 10.49
N LEU A 303 15.96 13.03 9.45
CA LEU A 303 15.23 11.75 9.41
C LEU A 303 16.08 10.62 8.80
N GLY A 304 16.96 10.99 7.88
CA GLY A 304 17.78 10.06 7.11
C GLY A 304 19.07 9.63 7.79
N VAL A 305 19.91 8.95 7.01
CA VAL A 305 21.20 8.42 7.44
C VAL A 305 22.29 8.97 6.51
N PRO A 306 23.25 9.76 7.01
CA PRO A 306 24.34 10.28 6.19
C PRO A 306 25.13 9.17 5.49
N GLY A 307 25.23 9.23 4.16
CA GLY A 307 25.98 8.28 3.33
C GLY A 307 25.20 7.02 2.92
N LEU A 308 23.94 6.90 3.31
CA LEU A 308 23.09 5.76 2.97
C LEU A 308 22.94 5.57 1.46
N PHE A 309 22.81 6.66 0.72
CA PHE A 309 22.65 6.58 -0.73
C PHE A 309 23.94 6.11 -1.43
N SER A 310 25.12 6.41 -0.86
CA SER A 310 26.39 5.86 -1.33
C SER A 310 26.44 4.34 -1.16
N ALA A 311 26.10 3.85 0.04
CA ALA A 311 26.04 2.42 0.33
C ALA A 311 25.07 1.68 -0.60
N TYR A 312 23.90 2.28 -0.85
CA TYR A 312 22.90 1.74 -1.79
C TYR A 312 23.44 1.68 -3.23
N LYS A 313 24.06 2.75 -3.74
CA LYS A 313 24.69 2.77 -5.08
C LYS A 313 25.78 1.71 -5.26
N LYS A 314 26.45 1.31 -4.18
CA LYS A 314 27.46 0.23 -4.19
C LYS A 314 26.85 -1.17 -4.13
N GLY A 315 25.53 -1.30 -3.98
CA GLY A 315 24.84 -2.57 -3.81
C GLY A 315 25.09 -3.22 -2.45
N ASN A 316 25.52 -2.46 -1.44
CA ASN A 316 25.84 -2.97 -0.11
C ASN A 316 24.63 -3.03 0.84
N VAL A 317 23.54 -2.35 0.47
CA VAL A 317 22.26 -2.33 1.19
C VAL A 317 21.13 -2.22 0.16
N THR A 318 20.01 -2.85 0.43
CA THR A 318 18.78 -2.72 -0.38
C THR A 318 17.81 -1.75 0.28
N LEU A 319 17.26 -0.82 -0.51
CA LEU A 319 16.19 0.08 -0.08
C LEU A 319 14.88 -0.34 -0.75
N ALA A 320 13.86 -0.64 0.06
CA ALA A 320 12.54 -1.02 -0.42
C ALA A 320 11.47 0.00 0.00
N ASN A 321 10.74 0.65 -0.90
CA ASN A 321 10.96 0.70 -2.36
C ASN A 321 12.27 1.42 -2.71
N ALA A 322 12.77 1.28 -3.93
CA ALA A 322 13.95 2.03 -4.36
C ALA A 322 13.68 3.54 -4.36
N PRO A 323 14.71 4.40 -4.23
CA PRO A 323 14.57 5.83 -4.49
C PRO A 323 14.21 6.08 -5.97
N GLY A 324 13.49 7.16 -6.25
CA GLY A 324 13.15 7.60 -7.61
C GLY A 324 11.89 6.96 -8.19
N THR A 325 11.16 6.15 -7.45
CA THR A 325 9.91 5.55 -7.93
C THR A 325 8.81 6.59 -8.21
N GLY A 326 8.86 7.75 -7.54
CA GLY A 326 7.84 8.78 -7.66
C GLY A 326 7.75 9.48 -9.02
N VAL A 327 8.68 9.24 -9.95
CA VAL A 327 8.51 9.72 -11.32
C VAL A 327 7.44 8.93 -12.08
N ALA A 328 7.16 7.70 -11.66
CA ALA A 328 6.21 6.81 -12.32
C ALA A 328 4.82 6.78 -11.65
N ASP A 329 4.64 7.38 -10.46
CA ASP A 329 3.31 7.63 -9.86
C ASP A 329 2.72 9.00 -10.21
N ASP A 330 3.41 9.80 -11.03
CA ASP A 330 2.87 11.09 -11.47
C ASP A 330 1.58 10.89 -12.29
N LYS A 331 0.56 11.69 -11.99
CA LYS A 331 -0.74 11.68 -12.68
C LYS A 331 -0.60 11.86 -14.19
N ALA A 332 0.44 12.55 -14.66
CA ALA A 332 0.65 12.71 -16.09
C ALA A 332 1.19 11.43 -16.76
N VAL A 333 2.00 10.64 -16.05
CA VAL A 333 2.51 9.34 -16.53
C VAL A 333 1.39 8.30 -16.54
N TYR A 334 0.46 8.38 -15.57
CA TYR A 334 -0.68 7.49 -15.47
C TYR A 334 -1.49 7.38 -16.78
N THR A 335 -1.68 8.48 -17.52
CA THR A 335 -2.41 8.50 -18.80
C THR A 335 -1.76 7.60 -19.86
N TYR A 336 -0.45 7.35 -19.77
CA TYR A 336 0.32 6.52 -20.71
C TYR A 336 0.50 5.08 -20.24
N MET A 337 -0.12 4.68 -19.13
CA MET A 337 0.03 3.30 -18.61
C MET A 337 -0.41 2.21 -19.60
N PRO A 338 -1.48 2.37 -20.41
CA PRO A 338 -1.81 1.41 -21.46
C PRO A 338 -0.67 1.21 -22.47
N GLU A 339 -0.04 2.30 -22.90
CA GLU A 339 1.08 2.31 -23.83
C GLU A 339 2.34 1.72 -23.18
N ILE A 340 2.60 2.01 -21.91
CA ILE A 340 3.71 1.46 -21.13
C ILE A 340 3.58 -0.07 -21.02
N ILE A 341 2.39 -0.58 -20.66
CA ILE A 341 2.12 -2.03 -20.59
C ILE A 341 2.37 -2.67 -21.94
N LYS A 342 1.81 -2.10 -23.02
CA LYS A 342 1.99 -2.62 -24.37
C LYS A 342 3.47 -2.60 -24.79
N TYR A 343 4.20 -1.54 -24.47
CA TYR A 343 5.59 -1.37 -24.87
C TYR A 343 6.53 -2.38 -24.19
N TYR A 344 6.36 -2.61 -22.90
CA TYR A 344 7.28 -3.47 -22.14
C TYR A 344 6.85 -4.94 -22.06
N LEU A 345 5.55 -5.21 -22.08
CA LEU A 345 5.02 -6.57 -21.89
C LEU A 345 4.43 -7.17 -23.18
N ASP A 346 4.18 -6.35 -24.22
CA ASP A 346 3.43 -6.76 -25.42
C ASP A 346 2.05 -7.36 -25.09
N GLU A 347 1.45 -6.88 -24.00
CA GLU A 347 0.16 -7.34 -23.49
C GLU A 347 -0.91 -6.23 -23.64
N THR A 348 -2.18 -6.63 -23.68
CA THR A 348 -3.30 -5.68 -23.55
C THR A 348 -3.56 -5.41 -22.06
N PRO A 349 -3.80 -4.14 -21.65
CA PRO A 349 -4.13 -3.81 -20.28
C PRO A 349 -5.36 -4.58 -19.78
N ILE A 350 -5.23 -5.25 -18.64
CA ILE A 350 -6.32 -6.03 -18.03
C ILE A 350 -7.28 -5.11 -17.25
N LEU A 351 -6.73 -4.14 -16.51
CA LEU A 351 -7.51 -3.13 -15.80
C LEU A 351 -7.60 -1.85 -16.65
N ASN A 352 -8.79 -1.24 -16.64
CA ASN A 352 -9.01 0.00 -17.37
C ASN A 352 -8.36 1.18 -16.63
N ASN A 353 -8.02 2.21 -17.39
CA ASN A 353 -7.67 3.52 -16.82
C ASN A 353 -8.89 4.43 -16.85
N VAL A 354 -9.08 5.24 -15.80
CA VAL A 354 -10.03 6.34 -15.83
C VAL A 354 -9.59 7.34 -16.89
N HIS A 355 -10.54 7.81 -17.69
CA HIS A 355 -10.30 8.92 -18.60
C HIS A 355 -10.10 10.20 -17.78
N THR A 356 -8.84 10.59 -17.58
CA THR A 356 -8.43 11.85 -16.97
C THR A 356 -8.20 12.94 -18.00
#